data_AF-M6UWS3-F1
#
_entry.id   AF-M6UWS3-F1
#
_cell.length_a   1.000
_cell.length_b   1.000
_cell.length_c   1.000
_cell.angle_alpha   90.00
_cell.angle_beta   90.00
_cell.angle_gamma   90.00
#
_symmetry.space_group_name_H-M   'P 1'
#
loop_
_entity.id
_entity.type
_entity.pdbx_description
1 polymer ?
#
loop_
_entity_poly.entity_id
_entity_poly.type
_entity_poly.pdbx_seq_one_letter_code
_entity_poly.pdbx_strand_id
1 'polypeptide(L)'
;MSIEYNCFTRLTTEQIQILKTFILKNGNYKLSETSLQDEFNTTFFTNDGLSEIQILQTNQQLIVSFRNSTRSVRKEFLNQIAFNFRQQKIDFAFEEI
;
A
#
# COMPACT_ATOMS: atom_id res chain seq x y z
N MET A 1 5.62 0.09 17.45
CA MET A 1 5.95 1.33 16.70
C MET A 1 5.57 1.09 15.25
N SER A 2 4.77 1.97 14.64
CA SER A 2 4.53 1.96 13.20
C SER A 2 5.61 2.79 12.49
N ILE A 3 5.91 2.44 11.25
CA ILE A 3 6.76 3.24 10.36
C ILE A 3 5.90 3.60 9.16
N GLU A 4 5.89 4.88 8.81
CA GLU A 4 4.96 5.42 7.81
C GLU A 4 5.73 6.04 6.66
N TYR A 5 5.18 5.89 5.46
CA TYR A 5 5.67 6.55 4.26
C TYR A 5 4.53 7.34 3.65
N ASN A 6 4.79 8.60 3.30
CA ASN A 6 3.86 9.40 2.51
C ASN A 6 4.28 9.40 1.03
N CYS A 7 3.32 9.65 0.17
CA CYS A 7 3.52 9.91 -1.25
C CYS A 7 2.48 10.93 -1.68
N PHE A 8 2.92 12.09 -2.17
CA PHE A 8 2.06 13.22 -2.59
C PHE A 8 1.38 12.98 -3.94
N THR A 9 0.67 11.85 -4.00
CA THR A 9 -0.05 11.39 -5.17
C THR A 9 -1.50 11.14 -4.76
N ARG A 10 -2.42 11.65 -5.57
CA ARG A 10 -3.85 11.38 -5.41
C ARG A 10 -4.31 10.38 -6.45
N LEU A 11 -4.62 9.17 -6.01
CA LEU A 11 -5.16 8.12 -6.86
C LEU A 11 -6.66 8.29 -7.08
N THR A 12 -7.13 7.96 -8.28
CA THR A 12 -8.56 7.75 -8.54
C THR A 12 -9.03 6.42 -7.95
N THR A 13 -10.34 6.25 -7.83
CA THR A 13 -10.96 4.99 -7.41
C THR A 13 -10.47 3.80 -8.24
N GLU A 14 -10.44 3.95 -9.57
CA GLU A 14 -9.96 2.90 -10.49
C GLU A 14 -8.49 2.55 -10.25
N GLN A 15 -7.63 3.56 -10.10
CA GLN A 15 -6.19 3.35 -9.86
C GLN A 15 -5.93 2.61 -8.53
N ILE A 16 -6.71 2.91 -7.50
CA ILE A 16 -6.65 2.21 -6.21
C ILE A 16 -7.09 0.76 -6.35
N GLN A 17 -8.20 0.49 -7.05
CA GLN A 17 -8.67 -0.88 -7.28
C GLN A 17 -7.65 -1.70 -8.07
N ILE A 18 -7.01 -1.09 -9.08
CA ILE A 18 -5.90 -1.70 -9.84
C ILE A 18 -4.71 -2.00 -8.91
N LEU A 19 -4.32 -1.04 -8.05
CA LEU A 19 -3.23 -1.23 -7.10
C LEU A 19 -3.51 -2.40 -6.13
N LYS A 20 -4.70 -2.44 -5.53
CA LYS A 20 -5.10 -3.52 -4.62
C LYS A 20 -5.05 -4.87 -5.31
N THR A 21 -5.64 -4.95 -6.50
CA THR A 21 -5.64 -6.18 -7.31
C THR A 21 -4.22 -6.61 -7.65
N PHE A 22 -3.34 -5.66 -7.99
CA PHE A 22 -1.95 -5.92 -8.30
C PHE A 22 -1.18 -6.49 -7.09
N ILE A 23 -1.34 -5.89 -5.91
CA ILE A 23 -0.73 -6.35 -4.66
C ILE A 23 -1.21 -7.77 -4.32
N LEU A 24 -2.50 -8.05 -4.46
CA LEU A 24 -3.04 -9.38 -4.18
C LEU A 24 -2.57 -10.44 -5.18
N LYS A 25 -2.43 -10.09 -6.46
CA LYS A 25 -1.90 -10.99 -7.50
C LYS A 25 -0.43 -11.39 -7.28
N ASN A 26 0.33 -10.57 -6.55
CA ASN A 26 1.71 -10.91 -6.18
C ASN A 26 1.76 -12.18 -5.30
N GLY A 27 0.69 -12.47 -4.55
CA GLY A 27 0.56 -13.69 -3.77
C GLY A 27 1.24 -13.66 -2.41
N ASN A 28 2.01 -12.62 -2.08
CA ASN A 28 2.69 -12.45 -0.78
C ASN A 28 1.82 -11.80 0.31
N TYR A 29 0.67 -11.24 -0.07
CA TYR A 29 -0.18 -10.43 0.81
C TYR A 29 -1.64 -10.89 0.77
N LYS A 30 -2.33 -10.75 1.90
CA LYS A 30 -3.78 -11.00 2.06
C LYS A 30 -4.47 -9.72 2.50
N LEU A 31 -5.68 -9.50 1.98
CA LEU A 31 -6.52 -8.36 2.36
C LEU A 31 -7.19 -8.63 3.71
N SER A 32 -7.24 -7.64 4.60
CA SER A 32 -8.07 -7.71 5.81
C SER A 32 -9.56 -7.69 5.46
N GLU A 33 -10.38 -8.49 6.15
CA GLU A 33 -11.83 -8.52 5.93
C GLU A 33 -12.50 -7.15 6.13
N THR A 34 -11.99 -6.35 7.08
CA THR A 34 -12.47 -4.98 7.33
C THR A 34 -12.15 -4.00 6.19
N SER A 35 -11.20 -4.33 5.32
CA SER A 35 -10.76 -3.48 4.20
C SER A 35 -11.60 -3.64 2.93
N LEU A 36 -12.61 -4.51 2.96
CA LEU A 36 -13.57 -4.65 1.87
C LEU A 36 -14.59 -3.49 1.81
N GLN A 37 -14.66 -2.67 2.87
CA GLN A 37 -15.67 -1.61 3.01
C GLN A 37 -15.16 -0.23 2.61
N ASP A 38 -13.85 0.03 2.66
CA ASP A 38 -13.28 1.34 2.34
C ASP A 38 -12.24 1.21 1.21
N GLU A 39 -12.55 1.84 0.09
CA GLU A 39 -11.68 1.82 -1.08
C GLU A 39 -10.38 2.58 -0.82
N PHE A 40 -10.47 3.67 -0.05
CA PHE A 40 -9.36 4.58 0.22
C PHE A 40 -8.60 4.21 1.49
N ASN A 41 -9.11 3.32 2.33
CA ASN A 41 -8.42 2.80 3.49
C ASN A 41 -8.38 1.27 3.48
N THR A 42 -7.19 0.70 3.34
CA THR A 42 -7.05 -0.75 3.18
C THR A 42 -5.84 -1.29 3.90
N THR A 43 -6.08 -2.35 4.65
CA THR A 43 -5.08 -3.09 5.40
C THR A 43 -4.80 -4.43 4.72
N PHE A 44 -3.52 -4.69 4.51
CA PHE A 44 -2.95 -5.95 4.06
C PHE A 44 -2.15 -6.59 5.19
N PHE A 45 -2.07 -7.92 5.16
CA PHE A 45 -1.15 -8.69 5.97
C PHE A 45 -0.21 -9.47 5.06
N THR A 46 1.03 -9.67 5.51
CA THR A 46 1.88 -10.72 4.93
C THR A 46 1.24 -12.09 5.13
N ASN A 47 1.55 -13.06 4.26
CA ASN A 47 0.92 -14.39 4.33
C ASN A 47 1.08 -15.12 5.68
N ASP A 48 2.18 -14.85 6.39
CA ASP A 48 2.48 -15.35 7.74
C ASP A 48 1.70 -14.61 8.84
N GLY A 49 0.99 -13.54 8.52
CA GLY A 49 0.19 -12.72 9.44
C GLY A 49 1.01 -11.82 10.36
N LEU A 50 2.34 -11.75 10.19
CA LEU A 50 3.21 -11.06 11.13
C LEU A 50 3.28 -9.55 10.89
N SER A 51 3.27 -9.12 9.62
CA SER A 51 3.34 -7.72 9.24
C SER A 51 1.97 -7.22 8.80
N GLU A 52 1.58 -6.08 9.35
CA GLU A 52 0.36 -5.34 8.97
C GLU A 52 0.77 -4.11 8.16
N ILE A 53 0.09 -3.88 7.04
CA ILE A 53 0.40 -2.82 6.09
C ILE A 53 -0.88 -2.11 5.70
N GLN A 54 -1.01 -0.86 6.09
CA GLN A 54 -2.17 -0.04 5.75
C GLN A 54 -1.83 0.93 4.63
N ILE A 55 -2.69 0.99 3.62
CA ILE A 55 -2.70 2.02 2.58
C ILE A 55 -3.91 2.92 2.86
N LEU A 56 -3.64 4.20 3.10
CA LEU A 56 -4.65 5.24 3.30
C LEU A 56 -4.47 6.35 2.26
N GLN A 57 -5.46 6.54 1.39
CA GLN A 57 -5.55 7.67 0.50
C GLN A 57 -6.33 8.79 1.19
N THR A 58 -5.64 9.91 1.41
CA THR A 58 -6.27 11.17 1.83
C THR A 58 -6.54 12.05 0.61
N ASN A 59 -7.14 13.22 0.81
CA ASN A 59 -7.38 14.20 -0.26
C ASN A 59 -6.09 14.71 -0.95
N GLN A 60 -4.92 14.57 -0.31
CA GLN A 60 -3.65 15.16 -0.76
C GLN A 60 -2.55 14.13 -1.01
N GLN A 61 -2.56 13.01 -0.28
CA GLN A 61 -1.46 12.05 -0.29
C GLN A 61 -1.93 10.63 -0.01
N LEU A 62 -1.15 9.68 -0.53
CA LEU A 62 -1.19 8.29 -0.14
C LEU A 62 -0.25 8.07 1.05
N ILE A 63 -0.74 7.44 2.10
CA ILE A 63 0.04 7.07 3.28
C ILE A 63 0.12 5.54 3.30
N VAL A 64 1.32 5.02 3.51
CA VAL A 64 1.58 3.59 3.67
C VAL A 64 2.17 3.37 5.06
N SER A 65 1.37 2.86 5.98
CA SER A 65 1.76 2.60 7.36
C SER A 65 2.10 1.13 7.55
N PHE A 66 3.23 0.85 8.19
CA PHE A 66 3.68 -0.51 8.45
C PHE A 66 3.79 -0.77 9.94
N ARG A 67 3.20 -1.87 10.41
CA ARG A 67 3.32 -2.36 11.79
C ARG A 67 3.93 -3.75 11.80
N ASN A 68 4.84 -3.99 12.75
CA ASN A 68 5.57 -5.25 12.95
C ASN A 68 6.32 -5.75 11.70
N SER A 69 6.72 -4.84 10.81
CA SER A 69 7.38 -5.16 9.56
C SER A 69 8.90 -5.04 9.63
N THR A 70 9.59 -5.94 8.93
CA THR A 70 11.03 -5.81 8.70
C THR A 70 11.31 -4.80 7.59
N ARG A 71 12.54 -4.25 7.56
CA ARG A 71 12.97 -3.37 6.47
C ARG A 71 12.83 -4.01 5.08
N SER A 72 12.98 -5.33 4.98
CA SER A 72 12.83 -6.07 3.72
C SER A 72 11.38 -6.04 3.24
N VAL A 73 10.43 -6.36 4.12
CA VAL A 73 8.99 -6.32 3.81
C VAL A 73 8.55 -4.93 3.39
N ARG A 74 9.01 -3.88 4.11
CA ARG A 74 8.70 -2.48 3.74
C ARG A 74 9.19 -2.14 2.34
N LYS A 75 10.45 -2.44 2.03
CA LYS A 75 11.03 -2.18 0.71
C LYS A 75 10.32 -2.96 -0.40
N GLU A 76 10.01 -4.23 -0.16
CA GLU A 76 9.31 -5.07 -1.13
C GLU A 76 7.94 -4.49 -1.45
N PHE A 77 7.15 -4.16 -0.43
CA PHE A 77 5.80 -3.61 -0.60
C PHE A 77 5.82 -2.25 -1.31
N LEU A 78 6.70 -1.33 -0.89
CA LEU A 78 6.87 -0.03 -1.56
C LEU A 78 7.30 -0.20 -3.02
N ASN A 79 8.15 -1.18 -3.33
CA ASN A 79 8.54 -1.49 -4.71
C ASN A 79 7.37 -2.03 -5.54
N GLN A 80 6.44 -2.80 -4.96
CA GLN A 80 5.21 -3.22 -5.66
C GLN A 80 4.34 -2.02 -6.02
N ILE A 81 4.15 -1.07 -5.09
CA ILE A 81 3.39 0.16 -5.36
C ILE A 81 4.10 0.98 -6.44
N ALA A 82 5.40 1.21 -6.29
CA ALA A 82 6.21 1.95 -7.26
C ALA A 82 6.16 1.33 -8.66
N PHE A 83 6.26 0.01 -8.78
CA PHE A 83 6.14 -0.69 -10.06
C PHE A 83 4.76 -0.48 -10.68
N ASN A 84 3.70 -0.64 -9.89
CA ASN A 84 2.33 -0.43 -10.35
C ASN A 84 2.10 1.03 -10.82
N PHE A 85 2.62 2.02 -10.09
CA PHE A 85 2.54 3.43 -10.48
C PHE A 85 3.27 3.73 -11.78
N ARG A 86 4.45 3.14 -12.00
CA ARG A 86 5.15 3.26 -13.29
C ARG A 86 4.32 2.73 -14.46
N GLN A 87 3.65 1.59 -14.29
CA GLN A 87 2.76 1.03 -15.33
C GLN A 87 1.59 1.96 -15.64
N GLN A 88 1.08 2.66 -14.63
CA GLN A 88 -0.02 3.60 -14.75
C GLN A 88 0.41 5.04 -15.09
N LYS A 89 1.72 5.29 -15.30
CA LYS A 89 2.31 6.64 -15.52
C LYS A 89 1.93 7.65 -14.43
N ILE A 90 1.91 7.20 -13.18
CA ILE A 90 1.63 8.02 -12.01
C ILE A 90 2.97 8.49 -11.45
N ASP A 91 3.13 9.79 -11.25
CA ASP A 91 4.29 10.35 -10.55
C ASP A 91 4.24 10.01 -9.07
N PHE A 92 5.38 9.63 -8.49
CA PHE A 92 5.48 9.24 -7.09
C PHE A 92 6.85 9.50 -6.49
N ALA A 93 6.85 9.83 -5.20
CA ALA A 93 8.03 9.86 -4.34
C ALA A 93 7.60 9.44 -2.94
N PHE A 94 8.25 8.41 -2.39
CA PHE A 94 7.98 7.96 -1.02
C PHE A 94 8.97 8.60 -0.06
N GLU A 95 8.46 9.28 0.98
CA GLU A 95 9.28 9.82 2.07
C GLU A 95 8.85 9.18 3.41
N GLU A 96 9.81 8.81 4.25
CA GLU A 96 9.55 8.27 5.59
C GLU A 96 9.23 9.43 6.55
N ILE A 97 8.18 9.30 7.37
CA ILE A 97 7.71 10.34 8.31
C ILE A 97 7.73 9.88 9.76
#